data_AF-A0A485CVA4-F1
#
_entry.id   AF-A0A485CVA4-F1
#
_cell.length_a   1.000
_cell.length_b   1.000
_cell.length_c   1.000
_cell.angle_alpha   90.00
_cell.angle_beta   90.00
_cell.angle_gamma   90.00
#
_symmetry.space_group_name_H-M   'P 1'
#
loop_
_entity.id
_entity.type
_entity.pdbx_description
1 polymer ?
#
loop_
_entity_poly.entity_id
_entity_poly.type
_entity_poly.pdbx_seq_one_letter_code
_entity_poly.pdbx_strand_id
1 'polypeptide(L)'
;MNKITKYIDALPLSEAEKAALPDTSLQAVHEALDADHHAFVREDDSPLGSVKSRLEHSWPDSLAGNQLIKDDEGRTQLNAMPKAKRSSMFPDPWRTNPVGRFWDRLRGRDVTPRYLSRLTKEEQESEQKWRTVGTIRRYILLLLTLAQTVVATWYMKTILPYQGWALINPADMVGQNLWISFMQLLPLHAANRDPDPFRGPFLLGFGRFLDRADGLPAAADGAR
;
A
#
# COMPACT_ATOMS: atom_id res chain seq x y z
N MET A 1 19.99 38.27 -40.35
CA MET A 1 20.41 38.12 -38.95
C MET A 1 20.34 36.65 -38.58
N ASN A 2 21.40 36.12 -37.97
CA ASN A 2 21.40 34.75 -37.44
C ASN A 2 20.44 34.69 -36.23
N LYS A 3 19.81 33.54 -35.99
CA LYS A 3 18.90 33.38 -34.84
C LYS A 3 19.65 33.52 -33.51
N ILE A 4 20.92 33.12 -33.48
CA ILE A 4 21.80 33.18 -32.31
C ILE A 4 22.17 34.63 -31.96
N THR A 5 22.55 35.44 -32.95
CA THR A 5 22.87 36.86 -32.71
C THR A 5 21.67 37.61 -32.17
N LYS A 6 20.47 37.36 -32.71
CA LYS A 6 19.22 37.92 -32.17
C LYS A 6 18.94 37.48 -30.71
N TYR A 7 19.36 36.28 -30.34
CA TYR A 7 19.23 35.78 -28.97
C TYR A 7 20.19 36.50 -28.02
N ILE A 8 21.46 36.65 -28.43
CA ILE A 8 22.49 37.37 -27.65
C ILE A 8 22.10 38.84 -27.47
N ASP A 9 21.58 39.48 -28.52
CA ASP A 9 21.10 40.87 -28.46
C ASP A 9 19.97 41.06 -27.43
N ALA A 10 19.14 40.03 -27.24
CA ALA A 10 18.01 40.04 -26.31
C ALA A 10 18.41 39.76 -24.84
N LEU A 11 19.64 39.31 -24.58
CA LEU A 11 20.12 39.10 -23.21
C LEU A 11 20.40 40.44 -22.52
N PRO A 12 20.03 40.60 -21.24
CA PRO A 12 20.27 41.82 -20.46
C PRO A 12 21.73 41.88 -19.95
N LEU A 13 22.68 41.71 -20.87
CA LEU A 13 24.12 41.78 -20.62
C LEU A 13 24.68 43.11 -21.12
N SER A 14 25.86 43.49 -20.63
CA SER A 14 26.59 44.63 -21.22
C SER A 14 27.06 44.30 -22.64
N GLU A 15 27.23 45.32 -23.48
CA GLU A 15 27.71 45.14 -24.86
C GLU A 15 29.09 44.45 -24.91
N ALA A 16 29.94 44.65 -23.90
CA ALA A 16 31.24 43.99 -23.79
C ALA A 16 31.11 42.48 -23.51
N GLU A 17 30.18 42.09 -22.63
CA GLU A 17 29.92 40.68 -22.32
C GLU A 17 29.27 39.97 -23.51
N LYS A 18 28.34 40.64 -24.21
CA LYS A 18 27.74 40.11 -25.45
C LYS A 18 28.79 39.82 -26.52
N ALA A 19 29.77 40.71 -26.69
CA ALA A 19 30.85 40.54 -27.67
C ALA A 19 31.82 39.39 -27.32
N ALA A 20 31.86 38.95 -26.05
CA ALA A 20 32.68 37.82 -25.61
C ALA A 20 31.98 36.45 -25.77
N LEU A 21 30.67 36.43 -26.05
CA LEU A 21 29.92 35.19 -26.21
C LEU A 21 30.15 34.56 -27.59
N PRO A 22 30.20 33.22 -27.68
CA PRO A 22 30.38 32.52 -28.94
C PRO A 22 29.09 32.52 -29.78
N ASP A 23 29.19 32.93 -31.04
CA ASP A 23 28.06 32.95 -31.99
C ASP A 23 27.83 31.61 -32.72
N THR A 24 28.54 30.55 -32.33
CA THR A 24 28.60 29.27 -33.05
C THR A 24 27.38 28.39 -32.78
N SER A 25 26.97 28.26 -31.51
CA SER A 25 25.82 27.45 -31.08
C SER A 25 25.21 27.99 -29.80
N LEU A 26 23.91 27.74 -29.57
CA LEU A 26 23.25 28.12 -28.33
C LEU A 26 23.83 27.42 -27.11
N GLN A 27 24.31 26.18 -27.27
CA GLN A 27 24.99 25.44 -26.22
C GLN A 27 26.25 26.17 -25.76
N ALA A 28 27.10 26.61 -26.70
CA ALA A 28 28.34 27.31 -26.38
C ALA A 28 28.06 28.64 -25.65
N VAL A 29 26.97 29.34 -26.01
CA VAL A 29 26.53 30.55 -25.28
C VAL A 29 26.18 30.22 -23.83
N HIS A 30 25.41 29.15 -23.61
CA HIS A 30 24.97 28.77 -22.27
C HIS A 30 26.10 28.19 -21.41
N GLU A 31 27.06 27.47 -21.99
CA GLU A 31 28.27 26.98 -21.32
C GLU A 31 29.21 28.14 -20.93
N ALA A 32 29.31 29.17 -21.77
CA ALA A 32 30.08 30.38 -21.46
C ALA A 32 29.44 31.22 -20.34
N LEU A 33 28.10 31.21 -20.24
CA LEU A 33 27.35 31.89 -19.17
C LEU A 33 27.24 31.08 -17.88
N ASP A 34 27.66 29.82 -17.89
CA ASP A 34 27.65 28.96 -16.70
C ASP A 34 28.92 29.17 -15.88
N ALA A 35 28.78 29.80 -14.72
CA ALA A 35 29.90 30.04 -13.80
C ALA A 35 30.47 28.74 -13.19
N ASP A 36 29.66 27.68 -13.08
CA ASP A 36 30.07 26.40 -12.50
C ASP A 36 30.51 25.39 -13.59
N HIS A 37 30.46 25.78 -14.87
CA HIS A 37 30.82 24.98 -16.05
C HIS A 37 30.31 23.53 -15.99
N HIS A 38 29.02 23.35 -15.76
CA HIS A 38 28.40 22.03 -15.65
C HIS A 38 28.42 21.28 -16.99
N ALA A 39 28.87 20.03 -16.93
CA ALA A 39 28.81 19.12 -18.06
C ALA A 39 27.42 18.45 -18.10
N PHE A 40 26.60 18.83 -19.09
CA PHE A 40 25.30 18.22 -19.31
C PHE A 40 25.41 17.05 -20.28
N VAL A 41 24.72 15.94 -19.99
CA VAL A 41 24.69 14.76 -20.86
C VAL A 41 23.93 15.04 -22.16
N ARG A 42 22.93 15.92 -22.09
CA ARG A 42 22.08 16.31 -23.22
C ARG A 42 22.30 17.79 -23.54
N GLU A 43 22.48 18.10 -24.82
CA GLU A 43 22.69 19.48 -25.29
C GLU A 43 21.54 20.41 -24.89
N ASP A 44 20.30 19.90 -24.87
CA ASP A 44 19.08 20.63 -24.48
C ASP A 44 19.08 21.09 -23.01
N ASP A 45 19.91 20.49 -22.15
CA ASP A 45 19.99 20.85 -20.72
C ASP A 45 21.02 21.98 -20.46
N SER A 46 21.84 22.33 -21.45
CA SER A 46 22.82 23.42 -21.35
C SER A 46 22.24 24.77 -20.85
N PRO A 47 21.01 25.19 -21.20
CA PRO A 47 20.42 26.42 -20.67
C PRO A 47 20.19 26.42 -19.15
N LEU A 48 20.21 25.25 -18.49
CA LEU A 48 20.02 25.13 -17.04
C LEU A 48 21.23 25.66 -16.25
N GLY A 49 22.45 25.55 -16.79
CA GLY A 49 23.67 26.08 -16.15
C GLY A 49 23.66 27.61 -16.10
N SER A 50 23.30 28.25 -17.21
CA SER A 50 23.22 29.72 -17.32
C SER A 50 22.07 30.38 -16.55
N VAL A 51 21.19 29.63 -15.87
CA VAL A 51 20.01 30.17 -15.17
C VAL A 51 20.41 31.22 -14.13
N LYS A 52 21.47 30.94 -13.36
CA LYS A 52 21.96 31.85 -12.31
C LYS A 52 22.39 33.20 -12.89
N SER A 53 23.33 33.19 -13.84
CA SER A 53 23.85 34.40 -14.47
C SER A 53 22.72 35.22 -15.11
N ARG A 54 21.84 34.57 -15.89
CA ARG A 54 20.72 35.29 -16.51
C ARG A 54 19.77 35.93 -15.50
N LEU A 55 19.47 35.25 -14.39
CA LEU A 55 18.62 35.79 -13.33
C LEU A 55 19.29 37.00 -12.66
N GLU A 56 20.59 36.92 -12.37
CA GLU A 56 21.38 38.00 -11.77
C GLU A 56 21.41 39.24 -12.65
N HIS A 57 21.59 39.07 -13.96
CA HIS A 57 21.57 40.17 -14.92
C HIS A 57 20.17 40.75 -15.18
N SER A 58 19.12 39.91 -15.16
CA SER A 58 17.75 40.36 -15.45
C SER A 58 17.08 41.06 -14.26
N TRP A 59 17.41 40.65 -13.03
CA TRP A 59 16.80 41.18 -11.80
C TRP A 59 17.83 41.36 -10.67
N PRO A 60 18.81 42.28 -10.83
CA PRO A 60 19.89 42.47 -9.86
C PRO A 60 19.39 42.82 -8.45
N ASP A 61 18.33 43.64 -8.36
CA ASP A 61 17.78 44.10 -7.07
C ASP A 61 16.81 43.11 -6.42
N SER A 62 16.26 42.16 -7.17
CA SER A 62 15.21 41.25 -6.65
C SER A 62 15.78 39.96 -6.06
N LEU A 63 17.02 39.61 -6.35
CA LEU A 63 17.69 38.41 -5.86
C LEU A 63 18.35 38.58 -4.49
N ALA A 64 17.91 39.56 -3.69
CA ALA A 64 18.44 39.80 -2.37
C ALA A 64 18.20 38.58 -1.43
N GLY A 65 19.27 37.88 -1.05
CA GLY A 65 19.26 36.80 -0.05
C GLY A 65 19.51 35.39 -0.59
N ASN A 66 18.99 34.36 0.11
CA ASN A 66 19.17 32.93 -0.22
C ASN A 66 18.02 32.38 -1.09
N GLN A 67 17.57 33.18 -2.06
CA GLN A 67 16.38 32.87 -2.88
C GLN A 67 16.70 31.90 -4.02
N LEU A 68 17.96 31.87 -4.47
CA LEU A 68 18.47 30.79 -5.31
C LEU A 68 18.92 29.65 -4.41
N ILE A 69 18.30 28.49 -4.59
CA ILE A 69 18.61 27.24 -3.89
C ILE A 69 19.11 26.23 -4.92
N LYS A 70 19.98 25.31 -4.50
CA LYS A 70 20.32 24.14 -5.33
C LYS A 70 19.29 23.03 -5.09
N ASP A 71 18.71 22.52 -6.16
CA ASP A 71 17.81 21.37 -6.13
C ASP A 71 18.56 20.09 -5.70
N ASP A 72 17.83 18.99 -5.47
CA ASP A 72 18.38 17.67 -5.12
C ASP A 72 19.38 17.16 -6.20
N GLU A 73 19.29 17.68 -7.43
CA GLU A 73 20.19 17.40 -8.56
C GLU A 73 21.32 18.45 -8.72
N GLY A 74 21.48 19.39 -7.77
CA GLY A 74 22.52 20.42 -7.80
C GLY A 74 22.24 21.61 -8.71
N ARG A 75 21.07 21.64 -9.38
CA ARG A 75 20.66 22.70 -10.32
C ARG A 75 20.21 23.96 -9.59
N THR A 76 20.45 25.13 -10.18
CA THR A 76 19.99 26.40 -9.61
C THR A 76 18.48 26.57 -9.80
N GLN A 77 17.74 26.69 -8.69
CA GLN A 77 16.30 26.88 -8.67
C GLN A 77 15.92 28.12 -7.82
N LEU A 78 14.91 28.85 -8.27
CA LEU A 78 14.28 29.90 -7.46
C LEU A 78 13.35 29.28 -6.42
N ASN A 79 13.51 29.68 -5.16
CA ASN A 79 12.58 29.35 -4.08
C ASN A 79 11.32 30.21 -4.17
N ALA A 80 10.54 30.00 -5.22
CA ALA A 80 9.32 30.76 -5.51
C ALA A 80 8.10 30.23 -4.74
N MET A 81 8.13 28.98 -4.26
CA MET A 81 6.99 28.32 -3.62
C MET A 81 7.44 27.46 -2.44
N PRO A 82 6.71 27.45 -1.31
CA PRO A 82 6.99 26.53 -0.21
C PRO A 82 6.92 25.07 -0.68
N LYS A 83 7.82 24.23 -0.13
CA LYS A 83 7.93 22.82 -0.51
C LYS A 83 6.59 22.09 -0.35
N ALA A 84 6.07 21.57 -1.45
CA ALA A 84 4.79 20.86 -1.46
C ALA A 84 4.86 19.56 -0.64
N LYS A 85 4.13 19.50 0.47
CA LYS A 85 3.93 18.25 1.23
C LYS A 85 2.74 17.50 0.66
N ARG A 86 2.98 16.55 -0.25
CA ARG A 86 1.93 15.66 -0.75
C ARG A 86 1.75 14.48 0.19
N SER A 87 0.50 14.15 0.51
CA SER A 87 0.21 12.87 1.18
C SER A 87 0.49 11.73 0.22
N SER A 88 1.16 10.70 0.72
CA SER A 88 1.31 9.43 0.00
C SER A 88 -0.05 8.88 -0.42
N MET A 89 -0.20 8.55 -1.70
CA MET A 89 -1.41 8.00 -2.28
C MET A 89 -1.41 6.46 -2.29
N PHE A 90 -0.39 5.84 -1.70
CA PHE A 90 -0.31 4.39 -1.58
C PHE A 90 -1.42 3.88 -0.65
N PRO A 91 -2.18 2.85 -1.06
CA PRO A 91 -3.24 2.29 -0.24
C PRO A 91 -2.67 1.70 1.06
N ASP A 92 -3.42 1.81 2.14
CA ASP A 92 -3.06 1.13 3.39
C ASP A 92 -3.13 -0.39 3.17
N PRO A 93 -2.15 -1.17 3.68
CA PRO A 93 -2.10 -2.60 3.46
C PRO A 93 -3.33 -3.30 4.08
N TRP A 94 -3.96 -4.18 3.29
CA TRP A 94 -5.16 -4.90 3.72
C TRP A 94 -4.83 -5.98 4.75
N ARG A 95 -5.38 -5.87 5.98
CA ARG A 95 -5.24 -6.87 7.04
C ARG A 95 -6.52 -7.68 7.21
N THR A 96 -6.55 -8.93 6.72
CA THR A 96 -7.70 -9.84 6.81
C THR A 96 -7.82 -10.57 8.15
N ASN A 97 -6.73 -10.80 8.88
CA ASN A 97 -6.73 -11.69 10.03
C ASN A 97 -7.42 -11.06 11.27
N PRO A 98 -8.60 -11.54 11.71
CA PRO A 98 -9.30 -10.99 12.86
C PRO A 98 -8.59 -11.29 14.20
N VAL A 99 -7.96 -12.48 14.34
CA VAL A 99 -7.26 -12.90 15.56
C VAL A 99 -5.98 -12.09 15.75
N GLY A 100 -5.20 -11.93 14.69
CA GLY A 100 -4.00 -11.11 14.70
C GLY A 100 -4.31 -9.65 15.05
N ARG A 101 -5.42 -9.11 14.53
CA ARG A 101 -5.88 -7.76 14.83
C ARG A 101 -6.28 -7.58 16.29
N PHE A 102 -6.92 -8.57 16.89
CA PHE A 102 -7.27 -8.57 18.31
C PHE A 102 -6.02 -8.69 19.20
N TRP A 103 -5.10 -9.60 18.89
CA TRP A 103 -3.87 -9.79 19.66
C TRP A 103 -2.93 -8.58 19.60
N ASP A 104 -2.88 -7.87 18.47
CA ASP A 104 -2.16 -6.61 18.38
C ASP A 104 -2.80 -5.51 19.22
N ARG A 105 -4.15 -5.47 19.29
CA ARG A 105 -4.87 -4.52 20.16
C ARG A 105 -4.58 -4.79 21.64
N LEU A 106 -4.50 -6.05 22.04
CA LEU A 106 -4.10 -6.42 23.41
C LEU A 106 -2.65 -6.03 23.73
N ARG A 107 -1.75 -6.11 22.74
CA ARG A 107 -0.34 -5.72 22.88
C ARG A 107 -0.07 -4.22 22.64
N GLY A 108 -1.11 -3.41 22.44
CA GLY A 108 -0.98 -1.97 22.17
C GLY A 108 -0.28 -1.64 20.84
N ARG A 109 -0.30 -2.57 19.87
CA ARG A 109 0.28 -2.42 18.53
C ARG A 109 -0.82 -2.12 17.49
N ASP A 110 -1.82 -1.35 17.86
CA ASP A 110 -2.87 -0.98 16.94
C ASP A 110 -2.36 0.06 15.93
N VAL A 111 -2.45 -0.30 14.65
CA VAL A 111 -2.10 0.62 13.56
C VAL A 111 -3.28 1.53 13.32
N THR A 112 -3.15 2.81 13.68
CA THR A 112 -4.12 3.82 13.30
C THR A 112 -4.08 4.00 11.78
N PRO A 113 -5.22 3.93 11.08
CA PRO A 113 -5.23 4.13 9.65
C PRO A 113 -4.81 5.55 9.30
N ARG A 114 -4.07 5.71 8.20
CA ARG A 114 -3.37 6.96 7.88
C ARG A 114 -4.32 8.14 7.73
N TYR A 115 -5.55 7.90 7.28
CA TYR A 115 -6.56 8.96 7.13
C TYR A 115 -6.95 9.63 8.45
N LEU A 116 -6.92 8.90 9.58
CA LEU A 116 -7.26 9.49 10.89
C LEU A 116 -6.23 10.52 11.33
N SER A 117 -4.95 10.34 10.99
CA SER A 117 -3.89 11.31 11.32
C SER A 117 -4.04 12.67 10.62
N ARG A 118 -4.89 12.75 9.58
CA ARG A 118 -5.19 13.99 8.86
C ARG A 118 -6.33 14.78 9.50
N LEU A 119 -7.28 14.11 10.14
CA LEU A 119 -8.46 14.76 10.72
C LEU A 119 -8.06 15.62 11.92
N THR A 120 -8.82 16.67 12.17
CA THR A 120 -8.70 17.44 13.41
C THR A 120 -9.05 16.55 14.61
N LYS A 121 -8.51 16.85 15.80
CA LYS A 121 -8.74 16.00 17.00
C LYS A 121 -10.22 15.79 17.30
N GLU A 122 -11.02 16.85 17.14
CA GLU A 122 -12.49 16.82 17.30
C GLU A 122 -13.16 15.84 16.32
N GLU A 123 -12.77 15.88 15.04
CA GLU A 123 -13.30 14.97 14.02
C GLU A 123 -12.87 13.53 14.30
N GLN A 124 -11.62 13.29 14.73
CA GLN A 124 -11.13 11.96 15.10
C GLN A 124 -11.96 11.34 16.22
N GLU A 125 -12.26 12.10 17.27
CA GLU A 125 -13.08 11.63 18.39
C GLU A 125 -14.51 11.33 17.96
N SER A 126 -15.08 12.17 17.09
CA SER A 126 -16.42 11.94 16.54
C SER A 126 -16.47 10.63 15.76
N GLU A 127 -15.49 10.35 14.90
CA GLU A 127 -15.48 9.13 14.09
C GLU A 127 -15.25 7.89 14.97
N GLN A 128 -14.39 7.99 15.98
CA GLN A 128 -14.20 6.93 16.97
C GLN A 128 -15.50 6.62 17.74
N LYS A 129 -16.27 7.64 18.14
CA LYS A 129 -17.58 7.46 18.78
C LYS A 129 -18.53 6.71 17.84
N TRP A 130 -18.59 7.06 16.56
CA TRP A 130 -19.45 6.40 15.57
C TRP A 130 -19.05 4.94 15.34
N ARG A 131 -17.75 4.65 15.24
CA ARG A 131 -17.23 3.27 15.12
C ARG A 131 -17.55 2.45 16.37
N THR A 132 -17.45 3.06 17.54
CA THR A 132 -17.76 2.41 18.82
C THR A 132 -19.24 2.07 18.91
N VAL A 133 -20.12 3.03 18.61
CA VAL A 133 -21.58 2.80 18.58
C VAL A 133 -21.97 1.71 17.58
N GLY A 134 -21.41 1.74 16.37
CA GLY A 134 -21.65 0.70 15.36
C GLY A 134 -21.20 -0.70 15.82
N THR A 135 -20.06 -0.76 16.52
CA THR A 135 -19.51 -2.00 17.07
C THR A 135 -20.38 -2.53 18.23
N ILE A 136 -20.84 -1.66 19.13
CA ILE A 136 -21.76 -2.01 20.22
C ILE A 136 -23.04 -2.63 19.67
N ARG A 137 -23.67 -1.99 18.68
CA ARG A 137 -24.88 -2.51 18.04
C ARG A 137 -24.67 -3.92 17.48
N ARG A 138 -23.55 -4.16 16.78
CA ARG A 138 -23.22 -5.48 16.21
C ARG A 138 -23.06 -6.54 17.31
N TYR A 139 -22.38 -6.19 18.42
CA TYR A 139 -22.19 -7.13 19.52
C TYR A 139 -23.48 -7.42 20.29
N ILE A 140 -24.36 -6.43 20.47
CA ILE A 140 -25.68 -6.67 21.08
C ILE A 140 -26.47 -7.67 20.24
N LEU A 141 -26.55 -7.48 18.92
CA LEU A 141 -27.25 -8.41 18.04
C LEU A 141 -26.62 -9.81 18.07
N LEU A 142 -25.29 -9.89 18.03
CA LEU A 142 -24.56 -11.15 18.12
C LEU A 142 -24.81 -11.87 19.45
N LEU A 143 -24.86 -11.14 20.56
CA LEU A 143 -25.13 -11.72 21.88
C LEU A 143 -26.57 -12.20 21.96
N LEU A 144 -27.54 -11.42 21.47
CA LEU A 144 -28.94 -11.82 21.43
C LEU A 144 -29.12 -13.09 20.59
N THR A 145 -28.44 -13.21 19.45
CA THR A 145 -28.52 -14.42 18.62
C THR A 145 -27.88 -15.63 19.29
N LEU A 146 -26.73 -15.48 19.95
CA LEU A 146 -26.13 -16.56 20.74
C LEU A 146 -27.01 -16.99 21.92
N ALA A 147 -27.58 -16.03 22.65
CA ALA A 147 -28.44 -16.31 23.79
C ALA A 147 -29.67 -17.13 23.40
N GLN A 148 -30.36 -16.74 22.33
CA GLN A 148 -31.49 -17.54 21.83
C GLN A 148 -31.05 -18.92 21.33
N THR A 149 -29.87 -19.06 20.71
CA THR A 149 -29.36 -20.36 20.26
C THR A 149 -29.10 -21.28 21.45
N VAL A 150 -28.52 -20.75 22.53
CA VAL A 150 -28.29 -21.51 23.77
C VAL A 150 -29.61 -21.93 24.40
N VAL A 151 -30.57 -21.01 24.54
CA VAL A 151 -31.89 -21.31 25.13
C VAL A 151 -32.65 -22.32 24.28
N ALA A 152 -32.65 -22.17 22.94
CA ALA A 152 -33.29 -23.11 22.03
C ALA A 152 -32.68 -24.52 22.11
N THR A 153 -31.34 -24.60 22.15
CA THR A 153 -30.62 -25.87 22.30
C THR A 153 -30.90 -26.51 23.66
N TRP A 154 -30.95 -25.70 24.72
CA TRP A 154 -31.26 -26.17 26.07
C TRP A 154 -32.68 -26.71 26.16
N TYR A 155 -33.66 -26.00 25.59
CA TYR A 155 -35.07 -26.43 25.54
C TYR A 155 -35.25 -27.74 24.75
N MET A 156 -34.55 -27.88 23.61
CA MET A 156 -34.56 -29.14 22.86
C MET A 156 -33.94 -30.29 23.67
N LYS A 157 -32.85 -30.04 24.41
CA LYS A 157 -32.21 -31.03 25.30
C LYS A 157 -33.12 -31.48 26.44
N THR A 158 -33.93 -30.59 27.00
CA THR A 158 -34.78 -30.90 28.16
C THR A 158 -36.10 -31.57 27.81
N ILE A 159 -36.57 -31.46 26.56
CA ILE A 159 -37.89 -31.97 26.15
C ILE A 159 -37.85 -33.32 25.47
N LEU A 160 -36.72 -33.71 24.86
CA LEU A 160 -36.56 -35.05 24.29
C LEU A 160 -36.38 -36.07 25.43
N PRO A 161 -37.33 -37.03 25.63
CA PRO A 161 -37.27 -38.00 26.74
C PRO A 161 -36.30 -39.16 26.47
N TYR A 162 -35.44 -39.04 25.46
CA TYR A 162 -34.44 -40.04 25.09
C TYR A 162 -33.05 -39.43 25.11
N GLN A 163 -32.21 -39.92 26.03
CA GLN A 163 -30.76 -39.69 26.09
C GLN A 163 -30.05 -40.44 24.94
N GLY A 164 -30.40 -40.12 23.70
CA GLY A 164 -29.90 -40.77 22.49
C GLY A 164 -28.56 -40.26 21.97
N TRP A 165 -27.78 -39.53 22.78
CA TRP A 165 -26.37 -39.26 22.47
C TRP A 165 -25.56 -39.11 23.77
N ALA A 166 -25.11 -40.24 24.30
CA ALA A 166 -24.08 -40.32 25.35
C ALA A 166 -22.67 -39.99 24.82
N LEU A 167 -22.56 -39.15 23.79
CA LEU A 167 -21.30 -38.68 23.26
C LEU A 167 -21.32 -37.15 23.39
N ILE A 168 -20.49 -36.68 24.32
CA ILE A 168 -20.07 -35.30 24.54
C ILE A 168 -20.88 -34.57 25.63
N ASN A 169 -20.58 -34.90 26.90
CA ASN A 169 -20.82 -33.98 28.01
C ASN A 169 -19.86 -32.78 27.88
N PRO A 170 -20.34 -31.53 27.90
CA PRO A 170 -19.47 -30.35 27.82
C PRO A 170 -18.56 -30.19 29.05
N ALA A 171 -18.89 -30.83 30.18
CA ALA A 171 -18.02 -30.92 31.34
C ALA A 171 -16.81 -31.84 31.12
N ASP A 172 -16.93 -32.87 30.27
CA ASP A 172 -15.81 -33.74 29.87
C ASP A 172 -14.95 -33.12 28.76
N MET A 173 -15.49 -32.17 27.96
CA MET A 173 -14.72 -31.48 26.91
C MET A 173 -13.66 -30.50 27.45
N VAL A 174 -13.78 -30.02 28.69
CA VAL A 174 -12.79 -29.14 29.30
C VAL A 174 -11.52 -29.92 29.71
N GLY A 175 -11.64 -31.24 29.89
CA GLY A 175 -10.52 -32.13 30.19
C GLY A 175 -10.05 -33.02 29.04
N GLN A 176 -10.81 -33.11 27.94
CA GLN A 176 -10.41 -33.92 26.78
C GLN A 176 -9.39 -33.17 25.94
N ASN A 177 -8.15 -33.68 26.00
CA ASN A 177 -7.06 -33.31 25.10
C ASN A 177 -7.59 -33.12 23.68
N LEU A 178 -7.53 -31.88 23.18
CA LEU A 178 -7.90 -31.45 21.81
C LEU A 178 -7.37 -32.40 20.71
N TRP A 179 -6.32 -33.15 21.04
CA TRP A 179 -5.71 -34.19 20.24
C TRP A 179 -6.61 -35.39 19.91
N ILE A 180 -7.48 -35.82 20.84
CA ILE A 180 -8.31 -37.02 20.69
C ILE A 180 -9.48 -36.74 19.73
N SER A 181 -10.12 -35.58 19.83
CA SER A 181 -11.17 -35.17 18.88
C SER A 181 -10.63 -34.95 17.47
N PHE A 182 -9.35 -34.56 17.32
CA PHE A 182 -8.69 -34.44 16.02
C PHE A 182 -8.40 -35.81 15.38
N MET A 183 -7.94 -36.80 16.17
CA MET A 183 -7.73 -38.18 15.68
C MET A 183 -9.04 -38.90 15.32
N GLN A 184 -10.15 -38.55 15.95
CA GLN A 184 -11.48 -39.11 15.63
C GLN A 184 -12.06 -38.57 14.31
N LEU A 185 -11.61 -37.41 13.83
CA LEU A 185 -12.04 -36.78 12.57
C LEU A 185 -11.19 -37.21 11.36
N LEU A 186 -10.09 -37.96 11.57
CA LEU A 186 -9.23 -38.45 10.49
C LEU A 186 -9.80 -39.74 9.87
N PRO A 187 -9.98 -39.82 8.53
CA PRO A 187 -10.56 -40.97 7.83
C PRO A 187 -9.56 -42.13 7.64
N LEU A 188 -8.54 -42.28 8.48
CA LEU A 188 -7.51 -43.32 8.31
C LEU A 188 -7.77 -44.61 9.09
N HIS A 189 -8.87 -44.71 9.84
CA HIS A 189 -9.30 -45.98 10.45
C HIS A 189 -10.09 -46.89 9.50
N ALA A 190 -10.36 -46.46 8.27
CA ALA A 190 -11.10 -47.24 7.27
C ALA A 190 -10.22 -48.18 6.40
N ALA A 191 -8.95 -48.42 6.77
CA ALA A 191 -8.00 -49.15 5.93
C ALA A 191 -7.67 -50.58 6.39
N ASN A 192 -8.37 -51.15 7.38
CA ASN A 192 -8.05 -52.51 7.85
C ASN A 192 -9.28 -53.29 8.35
N ARG A 193 -10.21 -53.61 7.43
CA ARG A 193 -11.10 -54.78 7.52
C ARG A 193 -11.78 -55.03 6.17
N ASP A 194 -11.29 -56.08 5.51
CA ASP A 194 -11.88 -56.90 4.45
C ASP A 194 -12.33 -56.29 3.10
N PRO A 195 -12.15 -57.04 1.98
CA PRO A 195 -12.42 -56.56 0.63
C PRO A 195 -13.81 -56.96 0.14
N ASP A 196 -14.76 -56.01 0.10
CA ASP A 196 -16.07 -56.25 -0.54
C ASP A 196 -16.10 -55.69 -1.97
N PRO A 197 -16.43 -56.50 -3.00
CA PRO A 197 -16.29 -56.14 -4.41
C PRO A 197 -17.47 -55.33 -5.02
N PHE A 198 -18.30 -54.67 -4.20
CA PHE A 198 -19.57 -54.07 -4.67
C PHE A 198 -19.70 -52.55 -4.44
N ARG A 199 -18.60 -51.78 -4.48
CA ARG A 199 -18.65 -50.30 -4.46
C ARG A 199 -17.83 -49.62 -5.56
N GLY A 200 -18.07 -49.98 -6.82
CA GLY A 200 -18.02 -49.00 -7.91
C GLY A 200 -19.46 -48.52 -8.13
N PRO A 201 -19.82 -47.21 -8.02
CA PRO A 201 -19.17 -46.12 -8.77
C PRO A 201 -19.32 -44.73 -8.10
N PHE A 202 -18.86 -44.52 -6.86
CA PHE A 202 -18.99 -43.20 -6.19
C PHE A 202 -17.70 -42.36 -6.17
N LEU A 203 -16.57 -42.92 -6.63
CA LEU A 203 -15.24 -42.28 -6.64
C LEU A 203 -14.74 -41.91 -8.04
N LEU A 204 -15.64 -41.48 -8.94
CA LEU A 204 -15.26 -40.87 -10.23
C LEU A 204 -15.78 -39.44 -10.41
N GLY A 205 -16.58 -38.91 -9.48
CA GLY A 205 -17.11 -37.54 -9.55
C GLY A 205 -16.19 -36.45 -8.99
N PHE A 206 -15.30 -36.79 -8.04
CA PHE A 206 -14.53 -35.79 -7.30
C PHE A 206 -13.14 -35.48 -7.89
N GLY A 207 -12.56 -36.40 -8.66
CA GLY A 207 -11.25 -36.19 -9.32
C GLY A 207 -11.29 -35.20 -10.48
N ARG A 208 -12.44 -35.06 -11.17
CA ARG A 208 -12.58 -34.17 -12.34
C ARG A 208 -12.77 -32.69 -11.95
N PHE A 209 -13.06 -32.41 -10.69
CA PHE A 209 -13.27 -31.04 -10.20
C PHE A 209 -11.98 -30.37 -9.72
N LEU A 210 -10.98 -31.16 -9.30
CA LEU A 210 -9.68 -30.64 -8.82
C LEU A 210 -8.65 -30.45 -9.95
N ASP A 211 -8.79 -31.14 -11.08
CA ASP A 211 -7.89 -31.00 -12.24
C ASP A 211 -8.10 -29.69 -13.04
N ARG A 212 -9.09 -28.86 -12.66
CA ARG A 212 -9.34 -27.54 -13.25
C ARG A 212 -8.91 -26.36 -12.35
N ALA A 213 -8.33 -26.65 -11.18
CA ALA A 213 -7.92 -25.62 -10.21
C ALA A 213 -6.42 -25.29 -10.25
N ASP A 214 -5.57 -26.15 -10.82
CA ASP A 214 -4.11 -25.93 -10.92
C ASP A 214 -3.69 -25.44 -12.30
N GLY A 215 -4.18 -24.25 -12.67
CA GLY A 215 -3.81 -23.57 -13.91
C GLY A 215 -3.52 -22.10 -13.68
N LEU A 216 -2.41 -21.78 -13.00
CA LEU A 216 -1.79 -20.46 -13.06
C LEU A 216 -0.36 -20.58 -13.66
N PRO A 217 0.07 -19.56 -14.40
CA PRO A 217 1.05 -19.66 -15.48
C PRO A 217 2.49 -19.49 -14.97
N ALA A 218 3.44 -20.14 -15.64
CA ALA A 218 4.83 -19.71 -15.62
C ALA A 218 5.54 -20.09 -16.94
N ALA A 219 5.80 -19.05 -17.73
CA ALA A 219 6.89 -18.83 -18.67
C ALA A 219 7.68 -20.04 -19.23
N ALA A 220 7.73 -20.11 -20.56
CA ALA A 220 8.90 -20.58 -21.28
C ALA A 220 9.14 -19.68 -22.50
N ASP A 221 10.28 -19.00 -22.44
CA ASP A 221 11.01 -18.34 -23.52
C ASP A 221 11.42 -19.38 -24.60
N GLY A 222 11.63 -18.96 -25.85
CA GLY A 222 12.29 -19.80 -26.86
C GLY A 222 11.82 -19.69 -28.31
N ALA A 223 12.39 -18.72 -29.01
CA ALA A 223 12.75 -18.70 -30.43
C ALA A 223 12.31 -19.86 -31.36
N ARG A 224 11.61 -19.47 -32.44
CA ARG A 224 11.95 -19.78 -33.84
C ARG A 224 11.28 -18.78 -34.77
#